data_AF-A0A8J2MP92-F1
#
_entry.id   AF-A0A8J2MP92-F1
#
_cell.length_a   1.000
_cell.length_b   1.000
_cell.length_c   1.000
_cell.angle_alpha   90.00
_cell.angle_beta   90.00
_cell.angle_gamma   90.00
#
_symmetry.space_group_name_H-M   'P 1'
#
loop_
_entity.id
_entity.type
_entity.pdbx_description
1 polymer ?
#
loop_
_entity_poly.entity_id
_entity_poly.type
_entity_poly.pdbx_seq_one_letter_code
_entity_poly.pdbx_strand_id
1 'polypeptide(L)' 'MENKDDYFISNDILTLCVELSIHPVILNKMLQFIYTGQVSEIDKDSEELFKVADMYQLDKLKILCVFTRLYAN' A
#
# COMPACT_ATOMS: atom_id res chain seq x y z
N MET A 1 -1.42 -32.51 8.30
CA MET A 1 -0.86 -31.15 8.49
C MET A 1 -0.08 -30.87 7.22
N GLU A 2 -0.75 -30.32 6.22
CA GLU A 2 -0.15 -29.91 4.94
C GLU A 2 -0.54 -28.45 4.75
N ASN A 3 0.48 -27.60 4.66
CA ASN A 3 0.34 -26.15 4.59
C ASN A 3 -0.07 -25.77 3.16
N LYS A 4 -1.24 -25.13 3.01
CA LYS A 4 -1.86 -24.80 1.71
C LYS A 4 -1.47 -23.39 1.24
N ASP A 5 -0.19 -23.03 1.33
CA ASP A 5 0.29 -21.72 0.84
C ASP A 5 1.01 -21.80 -0.51
N ASP A 6 1.24 -23.00 -1.06
CA ASP A 6 1.83 -23.17 -2.40
C ASP A 6 0.75 -23.58 -3.41
N TYR A 7 -0.07 -22.63 -3.85
CA TYR A 7 -0.93 -22.82 -5.03
C TYR A 7 -0.69 -21.72 -6.07
N PHE A 8 0.38 -21.87 -6.84
CA PHE A 8 0.52 -21.24 -8.15
C PHE A 8 0.92 -22.29 -9.18
N ILE A 9 -0.08 -22.97 -9.75
CA ILE A 9 0.08 -23.65 -11.03
C ILE A 9 -1.12 -23.30 -11.92
N SER A 10 -0.87 -22.51 -12.96
CA SER A 10 -1.58 -22.59 -14.22
C SER A 10 -0.69 -22.09 -15.35
N ASN A 11 -0.69 -22.85 -16.44
CA ASN A 11 0.17 -22.75 -17.62
C ASN A 11 0.06 -21.40 -18.35
N ASP A 12 1.21 -20.94 -18.87
CA ASP A 12 1.40 -19.89 -19.89
C ASP A 12 0.75 -18.52 -19.66
N ILE A 13 0.84 -18.00 -18.44
CA ILE A 13 0.85 -16.55 -18.20
C ILE A 13 2.21 -16.24 -17.57
N LEU A 14 3.01 -15.39 -18.22
CA LEU A 14 4.19 -14.78 -17.61
C LEU A 14 3.71 -13.92 -16.43
N THR A 15 3.54 -14.55 -15.27
CA THR A 15 3.16 -13.86 -14.05
C THR A 15 4.34 -12.99 -13.63
N LEU A 16 4.21 -11.68 -13.86
CA LEU A 16 5.15 -10.69 -13.35
C LEU A 16 4.81 -10.39 -11.89
N CYS A 17 5.46 -11.09 -10.97
CA CYS A 17 5.44 -10.75 -9.55
C CYS A 17 6.51 -9.69 -9.29
N VAL A 18 6.15 -8.65 -8.53
CA VAL A 18 7.10 -7.68 -7.98
C VAL A 18 7.13 -7.87 -6.48
N GLU A 19 8.29 -8.19 -5.92
CA GLU A 19 8.49 -8.26 -4.49
C GLU A 19 8.59 -6.86 -3.90
N LEU A 20 7.72 -6.56 -2.93
CA LEU A 20 7.68 -5.26 -2.25
C LEU A 20 7.93 -5.49 -0.76
N SER A 21 8.95 -4.83 -0.20
CA SER A 21 9.23 -4.86 1.24
C SER A 21 8.36 -3.86 2.02
N ILE A 22 7.04 -3.98 1.87
CA ILE A 22 6.05 -3.08 2.48
C ILE A 22 5.08 -3.91 3.32
N HIS A 23 4.68 -3.42 4.48
CA HIS A 23 3.68 -4.09 5.29
C HIS A 23 2.34 -4.23 4.52
N PRO A 24 1.67 -5.40 4.52
CA PRO A 24 0.49 -5.64 3.67
C PRO A 24 -0.65 -4.62 3.86
N VAL A 25 -0.84 -4.12 5.09
CA VAL A 25 -1.85 -3.10 5.39
C VAL A 25 -1.54 -1.78 4.68
N ILE A 26 -0.27 -1.36 4.69
CA ILE A 26 0.19 -0.13 4.04
C ILE A 26 0.11 -0.26 2.52
N LEU A 27 0.50 -1.42 1.99
CA LEU A 27 0.36 -1.73 0.57
C LEU A 27 -1.11 -1.65 0.14
N ASN A 28 -2.03 -2.23 0.90
CA ASN A 28 -3.46 -2.17 0.60
C ASN A 28 -3.98 -0.72 0.59
N LYS A 29 -3.57 0.12 1.55
CA LYS A 29 -3.94 1.54 1.58
C LYS A 29 -3.33 2.33 0.42
N MET A 30 -2.09 2.05 0.05
CA MET A 30 -1.45 2.64 -1.13
C MET A 30 -2.21 2.26 -2.39
N LEU A 31 -2.59 0.99 -2.56
CA LEU A 31 -3.38 0.52 -3.70
C LEU A 31 -4.78 1.16 -3.70
N GLN A 32 -5.45 1.23 -2.55
CA GLN A 32 -6.71 1.93 -2.41
C GLN A 32 -6.60 3.38 -2.93
N PHE A 33 -5.55 4.10 -2.55
CA PHE A 33 -5.29 5.45 -3.06
C PHE A 33 -5.09 5.47 -4.58
N ILE A 34 -4.24 4.60 -5.11
CA ILE A 34 -3.93 4.55 -6.55
C ILE A 34 -5.20 4.32 -7.37
N TYR A 35 -6.10 3.44 -6.92
CA TYR A 35 -7.30 3.08 -7.66
C TYR A 35 -8.50 4.00 -7.42
N THR A 36 -8.63 4.60 -6.24
CA THR A 36 -9.83 5.38 -5.85
C THR A 36 -9.57 6.85 -5.59
N GLY A 37 -8.31 7.25 -5.42
CA GLY A 37 -7.90 8.57 -4.98
C GLY A 37 -8.16 8.86 -3.49
N GLN A 38 -8.60 7.86 -2.72
CA GLN A 38 -8.97 8.01 -1.30
C GLN A 38 -8.23 6.98 -0.44
N VAL A 39 -8.02 7.30 0.84
CA VAL A 39 -7.48 6.37 1.83
C VAL A 39 -8.26 6.47 3.14
N SER A 40 -8.61 5.31 3.69
CA SER A 40 -9.33 5.20 4.95
C SER A 40 -8.36 5.11 6.14
N GLU A 41 -8.70 5.75 7.26
CA GLU A 41 -7.95 5.69 8.51
C GLU A 41 -6.46 6.04 8.34
N ILE A 42 -6.15 7.13 7.65
CA ILE A 42 -4.76 7.57 7.41
C ILE A 42 -4.03 7.84 8.72
N ASP A 43 -4.72 8.36 9.75
CA ASP A 43 -4.11 8.84 11.00
C ASP A 43 -3.19 7.80 11.64
N LYS A 44 -3.68 6.56 11.76
CA LYS A 44 -2.99 5.44 12.43
C LYS A 44 -1.70 5.03 11.74
N ASP A 45 -1.68 5.14 10.41
CA ASP A 45 -0.61 4.61 9.55
C ASP A 45 0.15 5.73 8.80
N SER A 46 -0.10 6.98 9.17
CA SER A 46 0.29 8.16 8.39
C SER A 46 1.79 8.25 8.14
N GLU A 47 2.63 7.85 9.10
CA GLU A 47 4.09 7.89 8.98
C GLU A 47 4.62 6.82 8.01
N GLU A 48 4.15 5.58 8.15
CA GLU A 48 4.60 4.48 7.29
C GLU A 48 4.06 4.66 5.86
N LEU A 49 2.80 5.08 5.75
CA LEU A 49 2.19 5.43 4.46
C LEU A 49 2.88 6.61 3.79
N PHE A 50 3.34 7.62 4.55
CA PHE A 50 4.14 8.72 4.00
C PHE A 50 5.48 8.22 3.43
N LYS A 51 6.20 7.36 4.16
CA LYS A 51 7.49 6.79 3.69
C LYS A 51 7.31 6.03 2.37
N VAL A 52 6.27 5.20 2.29
CA VAL A 52 5.94 4.47 1.05
C VAL A 52 5.52 5.43 -0.05
N ALA A 53 4.66 6.41 0.25
CA ALA A 53 4.26 7.41 -0.73
C ALA A 53 5.46 8.21 -1.28
N ASP A 54 6.46 8.48 -0.46
CA ASP A 54 7.72 9.11 -0.89
C ASP A 54 8.56 8.19 -1.78
N MET A 55 8.73 6.92 -1.39
CA MET A 55 9.47 5.92 -2.16
C MET A 55 8.90 5.70 -3.56
N TYR A 56 7.57 5.68 -3.69
CA TYR A 56 6.86 5.46 -4.96
C TYR A 56 6.42 6.77 -5.63
N GLN A 57 6.88 7.93 -5.14
CA GLN A 57 6.63 9.26 -5.72
C GLN A 57 5.13 9.59 -5.89
N LEU A 58 4.31 9.16 -4.92
CA LEU A 58 2.88 9.45 -4.85
C LEU A 58 2.64 10.80 -4.15
N ASP A 59 2.99 11.90 -4.81
CA ASP A 59 2.99 13.25 -4.21
C ASP A 59 1.66 13.67 -3.58
N LYS A 60 0.54 13.33 -4.24
CA LYS A 60 -0.80 13.61 -3.71
C LYS A 60 -1.05 12.86 -2.38
N LEU A 61 -0.56 11.63 -2.27
CA LEU A 61 -0.67 10.85 -1.04
C LEU A 61 0.23 11.40 0.06
N LYS A 62 1.44 11.87 -0.27
CA LYS A 62 2.33 12.55 0.69
C LYS A 62 1.67 13.79 1.30
N ILE A 63 1.10 14.65 0.44
CA ILE A 63 0.39 15.86 0.88
C ILE A 63 -0.77 15.47 1.78
N LEU A 64 -1.54 14.44 1.40
CA LEU A 64 -2.66 13.95 2.19
C LEU A 64 -2.23 13.45 3.57
N CYS A 65 -1.15 12.69 3.68
CA CYS A 65 -0.59 12.24 4.97
C CYS A 65 -0.18 13.42 5.86
N VAL A 66 0.45 14.46 5.28
CA VAL A 66 0.86 15.66 6.04
C VAL A 66 -0.36 16.47 6.47
N PHE A 67 -1.34 16.67 5.58
CA PHE A 67 -2.58 17.38 5.89
C PHE A 67 -3.29 16.69 7.06
N THR A 68 -3.52 15.39 6.93
CA THR A 68 -4.21 14.60 7.95
C THR A 68 -3.55 14.75 9.32
N ARG A 69 -2.21 14.69 9.38
CA ARG A 69 -1.44 14.89 10.61
C ARG A 69 -1.58 16.29 11.23
N LEU A 70 -1.78 17.34 10.42
CA LEU A 70 -1.93 18.71 10.91
C LEU A 70 -3.35 19.02 11.43
N TYR A 71 -4.36 18.31 10.94
CA TYR A 71 -5.78 18.55 11.27
C TYR A 71 -6.41 17.49 12.17
N ALA A 72 -5.73 16.36 12.42
CA ALA A 72 -6.10 15.39 13.44
C ALA A 72 -5.64 15.88 14.83
N ASN A 73 -6.46 16.73 15.47
CA ASN A 73 -6.40 17.03 16.92
C ASN A 73 -7.73 16.63 17.57
#